data_AF-A0A067P683-F1
#
_entry.id   AF-A0A067P683-F1
#
_cell.length_a   1.000
_cell.length_b   1.000
_cell.length_c   1.000
_cell.angle_alpha   90.00
_cell.angle_beta   90.00
_cell.angle_gamma   90.00
#
_symmetry.space_group_name_H-M   'P 1'
#
loop_
_entity.id
_entity.type
_entity.pdbx_description
1 polymer ?
#
loop_
_entity_poly.entity_id
_entity_poly.type
_entity_poly.pdbx_seq_one_letter_code
_entity_poly.pdbx_strand_id
1 'polypeptide(L)'
;MLDGKVGLLADLALMAQVAAMARERNRIFFVDDTYWDRGKWADYFIDVRKSQPGEEPGCLPPPPNELVACPRGARHWVRRLRAIYPVINSRTAKYHLGHPFSETYENAYGHGLHRLKPIFNMARESFSNTILPNERMRHLINIARGAFQKKMAGAGPSSSYLGVHIRRGDRKASSWKYHGQYLPTFEYVSAVVNTWPRVSPPSTANPLDSIPSNPFIYLASDSPEGEREFTSSVHAENVFSLAGSQNPELAALASPMGYVQSEFDQLNLPERAAATKGMIVDFALVSGMWAADGGFAPEATICGISSSVCRLSAVALGWDRAFGELGSMGDIDETGKRWVEIDEHGTIVPVWQPFELFR
;
A
#
# COMPACT_ATOMS: atom_id res chain seq x y z
N MET A 1 -5.38 6.81 -16.26
CA MET A 1 -4.92 8.21 -16.28
C MET A 1 -4.72 8.65 -14.84
N LEU A 2 -3.52 9.14 -14.54
CA LEU A 2 -3.16 9.64 -13.22
C LEU A 2 -3.37 11.16 -13.19
N ASP A 3 -4.24 11.63 -12.31
CA ASP A 3 -4.53 13.06 -12.14
C ASP A 3 -3.91 13.66 -10.88
N GLY A 4 -3.38 12.82 -9.99
CA GLY A 4 -2.69 13.26 -8.78
C GLY A 4 -3.60 13.81 -7.67
N LYS A 5 -4.92 13.78 -7.87
CA LYS A 5 -5.89 14.39 -6.95
C LYS A 5 -6.19 13.56 -5.71
N VAL A 6 -5.70 12.34 -5.67
CA VAL A 6 -5.74 11.46 -4.51
C VAL A 6 -4.30 11.08 -4.11
N GLY A 7 -4.17 10.49 -2.92
CA GLY A 7 -2.86 10.03 -2.44
C GLY A 7 -2.25 8.98 -3.37
N LEU A 8 -0.91 8.93 -3.44
CA LEU A 8 -0.15 8.01 -4.30
C LEU A 8 -0.63 6.56 -4.22
N LEU A 9 -0.84 6.06 -2.99
CA LEU A 9 -1.23 4.67 -2.77
C LEU A 9 -2.68 4.41 -3.19
N ALA A 10 -3.56 5.41 -3.15
CA ALA A 10 -4.91 5.28 -3.69
C ALA A 10 -4.88 5.15 -5.23
N ASP A 11 -4.05 5.95 -5.91
CA ASP A 11 -3.82 5.85 -7.35
C ASP A 11 -3.23 4.48 -7.73
N LEU A 12 -2.21 4.02 -6.99
CA LEU A 12 -1.59 2.70 -7.22
C LEU A 12 -2.58 1.56 -6.98
N ALA A 13 -3.43 1.66 -5.97
CA ALA A 13 -4.47 0.67 -5.71
C ALA A 13 -5.48 0.58 -6.87
N LEU A 14 -5.92 1.74 -7.36
CA LEU A 14 -6.81 1.82 -8.52
C LEU A 14 -6.15 1.19 -9.74
N MET A 15 -4.90 1.55 -10.03
CA MET A 15 -4.15 0.99 -11.14
C MET A 15 -3.97 -0.53 -11.02
N ALA A 16 -3.71 -1.06 -9.82
CA ALA A 16 -3.57 -2.49 -9.61
C ALA A 16 -4.86 -3.24 -10.00
N GLN A 17 -6.03 -2.72 -9.64
CA GLN A 17 -7.31 -3.34 -10.01
C GLN A 17 -7.60 -3.24 -11.51
N VAL A 18 -7.29 -2.09 -12.12
CA VAL A 18 -7.49 -1.90 -13.56
C VAL A 18 -6.53 -2.77 -14.37
N ALA A 19 -5.28 -2.90 -13.94
CA ALA A 19 -4.29 -3.77 -14.57
C ALA A 19 -4.73 -5.23 -14.51
N ALA A 20 -5.29 -5.68 -13.40
CA ALA A 20 -5.85 -7.02 -13.27
C ALA A 20 -7.02 -7.26 -14.22
N MET A 21 -7.97 -6.32 -14.31
CA MET A 21 -9.07 -6.40 -15.29
C MET A 21 -8.56 -6.42 -16.74
N ALA A 22 -7.53 -5.64 -17.04
CA ALA A 22 -6.93 -5.62 -18.37
C ALA A 22 -6.29 -6.98 -18.69
N ARG A 23 -5.62 -7.61 -17.71
CA ARG A 23 -4.99 -8.94 -17.85
C ARG A 23 -6.03 -10.02 -18.12
N GLU A 24 -7.07 -10.07 -17.31
CA GLU A 24 -8.15 -11.06 -17.45
C GLU A 24 -8.87 -10.94 -18.80
N ARG A 25 -9.01 -9.72 -19.33
CA ARG A 25 -9.70 -9.46 -20.61
C ARG A 25 -8.78 -9.48 -21.82
N ASN A 26 -7.53 -9.89 -21.65
CA ASN A 26 -6.48 -9.86 -22.68
C ASN A 26 -6.36 -8.49 -23.38
N ARG A 27 -6.47 -7.41 -22.61
CA ARG A 27 -6.33 -6.03 -23.10
C ARG A 27 -4.98 -5.45 -22.71
N ILE A 28 -4.46 -4.60 -23.60
CA ILE A 28 -3.25 -3.82 -23.31
C ILE A 28 -3.58 -2.74 -22.30
N PHE A 29 -2.74 -2.62 -21.27
CA PHE A 29 -2.85 -1.61 -20.23
C PHE A 29 -1.90 -0.46 -20.53
N PHE A 30 -2.42 0.76 -20.56
CA PHE A 30 -1.65 1.99 -20.76
C PHE A 30 -1.74 2.88 -19.53
N VAL A 31 -0.61 3.46 -19.15
CA VAL A 31 -0.53 4.52 -18.14
C VAL A 31 -0.35 5.84 -18.87
N ASP A 32 -1.29 6.76 -18.61
CA ASP A 32 -1.20 8.16 -19.02
C ASP A 32 -0.88 8.99 -17.77
N ASP A 33 0.33 9.55 -17.74
CA ASP A 33 0.89 10.38 -16.69
C ASP A 33 0.95 11.87 -17.05
N THR A 34 0.29 12.28 -18.15
CA THR A 34 0.32 13.66 -18.67
C THR A 34 -0.08 14.72 -17.62
N TYR A 35 -0.99 14.37 -16.72
CA TYR A 35 -1.52 15.28 -15.69
C TYR A 35 -1.11 14.86 -14.28
N TRP A 36 -0.09 14.01 -14.15
CA TRP A 36 0.32 13.53 -12.86
C TRP A 36 1.16 14.59 -12.13
N ASP A 37 0.73 14.93 -10.93
CA ASP A 37 1.32 16.00 -10.11
C ASP A 37 2.63 15.59 -9.40
N ARG A 38 3.05 14.33 -9.57
CA ARG A 38 4.21 13.71 -8.91
C ARG A 38 5.39 13.46 -9.85
N GLY A 39 5.35 13.95 -11.10
CA GLY A 39 6.40 13.68 -12.09
C GLY A 39 5.97 12.62 -13.09
N LYS A 40 6.92 11.88 -13.68
CA LYS A 40 6.60 10.86 -14.70
C LYS A 40 6.55 9.47 -14.09
N TRP A 41 5.70 8.60 -14.63
CA TRP A 41 5.62 7.19 -14.24
C TRP A 41 6.99 6.51 -14.30
N ALA A 42 7.73 6.76 -15.38
CA ALA A 42 9.06 6.19 -15.63
C ALA A 42 10.12 6.59 -14.59
N ASP A 43 9.90 7.68 -13.84
CA ASP A 43 10.82 8.11 -12.78
C ASP A 43 10.76 7.19 -11.56
N TYR A 44 9.68 6.43 -11.40
CA TYR A 44 9.44 5.56 -10.25
C TYR A 44 9.32 4.09 -10.61
N PHE A 45 8.60 3.79 -11.70
CA PHE A 45 8.19 2.44 -12.07
C PHE A 45 8.65 2.08 -13.48
N ILE A 46 8.74 0.79 -13.74
CA ILE A 46 8.99 0.26 -15.07
C ILE A 46 7.74 0.51 -15.93
N ASP A 47 7.95 0.75 -17.22
CA ASP A 47 6.87 0.85 -18.19
C ASP A 47 6.01 -0.42 -18.18
N VAL A 48 4.72 -0.26 -17.89
CA VAL A 48 3.76 -1.36 -17.75
C VAL A 48 3.63 -2.23 -19.00
N ARG A 49 3.99 -1.70 -20.18
CA ARG A 49 3.97 -2.44 -21.45
C ARG A 49 5.04 -3.52 -21.50
N LYS A 50 6.13 -3.35 -20.75
CA LYS A 50 7.20 -4.35 -20.64
C LYS A 50 6.80 -5.48 -19.71
N SER A 51 6.05 -5.16 -18.67
CA SER A 51 5.68 -6.08 -17.59
C SER A 51 4.37 -6.82 -17.89
N GLN A 52 3.45 -6.19 -18.62
CA GLN A 52 2.20 -6.79 -19.11
C GLN A 52 2.06 -6.51 -20.61
N PRO A 53 2.82 -7.22 -21.46
CA PRO A 53 2.64 -7.14 -22.91
C PRO A 53 1.26 -7.71 -23.24
N GLY A 54 0.43 -6.98 -23.99
CA GLY A 54 -0.78 -7.57 -24.54
C GLY A 54 -0.48 -8.34 -25.83
N GLU A 55 -1.54 -8.95 -26.39
CA GLU A 55 -1.42 -9.86 -27.53
C GLU A 55 -0.85 -9.20 -28.80
N GLU A 56 -1.04 -7.88 -28.97
CA GLU A 56 -0.55 -7.15 -30.14
C GLU A 56 0.80 -6.45 -29.86
N PRO A 57 1.92 -6.98 -30.39
CA PRO A 57 3.23 -6.35 -30.23
C PRO A 57 3.27 -5.00 -30.96
N GLY A 58 3.62 -3.94 -30.24
CA GLY A 58 3.80 -2.60 -30.81
C GLY A 58 2.55 -1.70 -30.82
N CYS A 59 1.48 -2.08 -30.12
CA CYS A 59 0.30 -1.22 -29.97
C CYS A 59 0.69 0.13 -29.34
N LEU A 60 0.30 1.22 -30.01
CA LEU A 60 0.53 2.59 -29.54
C LEU A 60 -0.62 3.06 -28.66
N PRO A 61 -0.37 3.99 -27.72
CA PRO A 61 -1.44 4.59 -26.95
C PRO A 61 -2.44 5.27 -27.91
N PRO A 62 -3.74 5.17 -27.62
CA PRO A 62 -4.77 5.76 -28.46
C PRO A 62 -4.63 7.30 -28.49
N PRO A 63 -4.98 7.93 -29.63
CA PRO A 63 -4.86 9.37 -29.76
C PRO A 63 -5.86 10.11 -28.86
N PRO A 64 -5.58 11.35 -28.42
CA PRO A 64 -6.41 12.06 -27.43
C PRO A 64 -7.88 12.23 -27.82
N ASN A 65 -8.19 12.26 -29.11
CA ASN A 65 -9.55 12.36 -29.64
C ASN A 65 -10.38 11.07 -29.50
N GLU A 66 -9.75 9.93 -29.20
CA GLU A 66 -10.40 8.64 -28.97
C GLU A 66 -10.49 8.28 -27.47
N LEU A 67 -9.89 9.11 -26.61
CA LEU A 67 -9.97 9.00 -25.16
C LEU A 67 -11.34 9.51 -24.67
N VAL A 68 -12.21 8.58 -24.27
CA VAL A 68 -13.53 8.91 -23.73
C VAL A 68 -13.67 8.43 -22.28
N ALA A 69 -14.15 9.33 -21.42
CA ALA A 69 -14.37 9.08 -20.00
C ALA A 69 -15.69 8.34 -19.68
N CYS A 70 -16.51 8.03 -20.68
CA CYS A 70 -17.93 7.69 -20.49
C CYS A 70 -18.23 6.17 -20.42
N PRO A 71 -19.33 5.78 -19.75
CA PRO A 71 -19.57 4.42 -19.24
C PRO A 71 -19.96 3.41 -20.32
N ARG A 72 -19.89 2.12 -19.97
CA ARG A 72 -20.24 0.96 -20.81
C ARG A 72 -21.66 1.01 -21.44
N GLY A 73 -22.54 1.92 -21.01
CA GLY A 73 -23.95 1.99 -21.39
C GLY A 73 -24.39 3.25 -22.15
N ALA A 74 -23.49 4.14 -22.59
CA ALA A 74 -23.91 5.32 -23.36
C ALA A 74 -24.46 4.90 -24.75
N ARG A 75 -25.77 5.10 -24.99
CA ARG A 75 -26.48 4.72 -26.24
C ARG A 75 -26.04 5.51 -27.49
N HIS A 76 -25.11 6.45 -27.38
CA HIS A 76 -24.60 7.27 -28.48
C HIS A 76 -23.40 6.64 -29.17
N TRP A 77 -23.56 5.42 -29.71
CA TRP A 77 -22.52 4.75 -30.50
C TRP A 77 -23.12 4.22 -31.81
N VAL A 78 -23.56 5.15 -32.67
CA VAL A 78 -23.93 4.82 -34.05
C VAL A 78 -22.67 4.59 -34.86
N ARG A 79 -22.34 3.32 -35.06
CA ARG A 79 -21.83 2.72 -36.30
C ARG A 79 -20.76 3.53 -37.05
N ARG A 80 -19.53 3.57 -36.52
CA ARG A 80 -18.30 3.36 -37.32
C ARG A 80 -17.29 2.61 -36.47
N LEU A 81 -16.62 1.64 -37.10
CA LEU A 81 -15.54 0.81 -36.57
C LEU A 81 -14.39 1.66 -35.98
N ARG A 82 -14.54 2.18 -34.77
CA ARG A 82 -13.43 2.75 -33.99
C ARG A 82 -13.39 2.07 -32.64
N ALA A 83 -12.24 1.49 -32.31
CA ALA A 83 -11.96 0.93 -31.00
C ALA A 83 -12.18 2.02 -29.94
N ILE A 84 -12.85 1.65 -28.85
CA ILE A 84 -13.12 2.56 -27.73
C ILE A 84 -12.14 2.24 -26.62
N TYR A 85 -11.35 3.23 -26.22
CA TYR A 85 -10.37 3.07 -25.17
C TYR A 85 -10.93 3.71 -23.89
N PRO A 86 -11.46 2.90 -22.94
CA PRO A 86 -12.03 3.45 -21.71
C PRO A 86 -10.93 4.08 -20.85
N VAL A 87 -11.06 5.37 -20.54
CA VAL A 87 -10.13 6.06 -19.67
C VAL A 87 -10.61 5.98 -18.23
N ILE A 88 -9.82 5.29 -17.41
CA ILE A 88 -10.08 5.18 -15.97
C ILE A 88 -9.15 6.15 -15.24
N ASN A 89 -9.76 7.11 -14.54
CA ASN A 89 -9.11 7.94 -13.54
C ASN A 89 -9.84 7.76 -12.20
N SER A 90 -9.30 8.38 -11.16
CA SER A 90 -9.89 8.38 -9.83
C SER A 90 -11.38 8.79 -9.84
N ARG A 91 -11.79 9.74 -10.69
CA ARG A 91 -13.17 10.28 -10.79
C ARG A 91 -14.13 9.35 -11.53
N THR A 92 -13.66 8.64 -12.55
CA THR A 92 -14.45 7.70 -13.35
C THR A 92 -14.42 6.29 -12.77
N ALA A 93 -13.51 6.00 -11.82
CA ALA A 93 -13.34 4.70 -11.19
C ALA A 93 -14.66 4.12 -10.65
N LYS A 94 -15.54 4.95 -10.07
CA LYS A 94 -16.83 4.50 -9.52
C LYS A 94 -17.75 3.86 -10.57
N TYR A 95 -17.65 4.27 -11.83
CA TYR A 95 -18.45 3.71 -12.92
C TYR A 95 -17.90 2.37 -13.43
N HIS A 96 -16.61 2.10 -13.21
CA HIS A 96 -15.94 0.87 -13.66
C HIS A 96 -15.79 -0.16 -12.56
N LEU A 97 -15.60 0.30 -11.32
CA LEU A 97 -15.35 -0.48 -10.10
C LEU A 97 -16.53 -0.41 -9.10
N GLY A 98 -17.73 -0.13 -9.60
CA GLY A 98 -18.97 -0.13 -8.82
C GLY A 98 -19.61 -1.52 -8.69
N HIS A 99 -20.92 -1.58 -8.50
CA HIS A 99 -21.65 -2.85 -8.31
C HIS A 99 -21.35 -3.94 -9.36
N PRO A 100 -21.29 -3.66 -10.68
CA PRO A 100 -20.99 -4.70 -11.67
C PRO A 100 -19.59 -5.32 -11.51
N PHE A 101 -18.64 -4.58 -10.96
CA PHE A 101 -17.31 -5.10 -10.66
C PHE A 101 -17.37 -6.07 -9.48
N SER A 102 -17.98 -5.63 -8.36
CA SER A 102 -18.18 -6.49 -7.18
C SER A 102 -18.90 -7.79 -7.55
N GLU A 103 -19.99 -7.73 -8.31
CA GLU A 103 -20.72 -8.95 -8.71
C GLU A 103 -19.91 -9.91 -9.57
N THR A 104 -18.98 -9.39 -10.39
CA THR A 104 -18.16 -10.21 -11.29
C THR A 104 -16.97 -10.85 -10.57
N TYR A 105 -16.30 -10.08 -9.70
CA TYR A 105 -15.01 -10.46 -9.13
C TYR A 105 -15.07 -10.91 -7.66
N GLU A 106 -16.18 -10.67 -6.97
CA GLU A 106 -16.37 -11.28 -5.65
C GLU A 106 -16.74 -12.75 -5.78
N ASN A 107 -16.27 -13.56 -4.83
CA ASN A 107 -16.71 -14.94 -4.73
C ASN A 107 -18.17 -14.98 -4.23
N ALA A 108 -19.10 -15.29 -5.13
CA ALA A 108 -20.54 -15.37 -4.84
C ALA A 108 -20.90 -16.42 -3.76
N TYR A 109 -20.05 -17.42 -3.56
CA TYR A 109 -20.24 -18.48 -2.56
C TYR A 109 -19.50 -18.22 -1.24
N GLY A 110 -18.69 -17.17 -1.17
CA GLY A 110 -17.98 -16.79 0.05
C GLY A 110 -18.89 -16.03 1.02
N HIS A 111 -18.58 -16.14 2.32
CA HIS A 111 -19.17 -15.30 3.35
C HIS A 111 -18.16 -14.26 3.85
N GLY A 112 -18.64 -13.08 4.22
CA GLY A 112 -17.80 -12.01 4.77
C GLY A 112 -16.60 -11.69 3.89
N LEU A 113 -15.39 -11.74 4.47
CA LEU A 113 -14.15 -11.47 3.75
C LEU A 113 -13.81 -12.50 2.67
N HIS A 114 -14.25 -13.76 2.76
CA HIS A 114 -13.96 -14.76 1.72
C HIS A 114 -14.44 -14.33 0.33
N ARG A 115 -15.47 -13.48 0.27
CA ARG A 115 -15.96 -12.86 -0.97
C ARG A 115 -14.89 -12.02 -1.67
N LEU A 116 -14.04 -11.33 -0.91
CA LEU A 116 -13.06 -10.38 -1.41
C LEU A 116 -11.72 -11.02 -1.80
N LYS A 117 -11.48 -12.29 -1.43
CA LYS A 117 -10.23 -13.01 -1.72
C LYS A 117 -9.75 -12.88 -3.18
N PRO A 118 -10.61 -13.05 -4.20
CA PRO A 118 -10.17 -12.92 -5.59
C PRO A 118 -9.67 -11.50 -5.92
N ILE A 119 -10.36 -10.47 -5.44
CA ILE A 119 -10.02 -9.05 -5.67
C ILE A 119 -8.66 -8.69 -5.05
N PHE A 120 -8.36 -9.22 -3.87
CA PHE A 120 -7.06 -9.03 -3.22
C PHE A 120 -5.93 -9.74 -3.98
N ASN A 121 -6.17 -10.98 -4.41
CA ASN A 121 -5.19 -11.75 -5.16
C ASN A 121 -4.87 -11.07 -6.50
N MET A 122 -5.90 -10.59 -7.20
CA MET A 122 -5.76 -9.78 -8.42
C MET A 122 -4.94 -8.51 -8.21
N ALA A 123 -5.17 -7.81 -7.09
CA ALA A 123 -4.39 -6.62 -6.72
C ALA A 123 -2.91 -6.99 -6.48
N ARG A 124 -2.67 -8.02 -5.67
CA ARG A 124 -1.33 -8.49 -5.31
C ARG A 124 -0.54 -8.93 -6.52
N GLU A 125 -1.17 -9.69 -7.41
CA GLU A 125 -0.55 -10.12 -8.67
C GLU A 125 -0.17 -8.90 -9.53
N SER A 126 -1.01 -7.87 -9.55
CA SER A 126 -0.71 -6.63 -10.29
C SER A 126 0.46 -5.84 -9.68
N PHE A 127 0.61 -5.80 -8.37
CA PHE A 127 1.81 -5.23 -7.74
C PHE A 127 3.07 -6.07 -7.94
N SER A 128 2.92 -7.39 -8.04
CA SER A 128 4.05 -8.30 -8.19
C SER A 128 4.53 -8.39 -9.64
N ASN A 129 3.61 -8.26 -10.61
CA ASN A 129 3.91 -8.48 -12.02
C ASN A 129 3.82 -7.21 -12.87
N THR A 130 2.92 -6.27 -12.57
CA THR A 130 2.68 -5.10 -13.43
C THR A 130 3.31 -3.82 -12.88
N ILE A 131 3.15 -3.53 -11.59
CA ILE A 131 3.61 -2.29 -10.95
C ILE A 131 4.96 -2.56 -10.26
N LEU A 132 6.02 -2.55 -11.06
CA LEU A 132 7.38 -2.83 -10.60
C LEU A 132 8.20 -1.54 -10.47
N PRO A 133 8.90 -1.30 -9.34
CA PRO A 133 9.79 -0.16 -9.21
C PRO A 133 10.92 -0.23 -10.24
N ASN A 134 11.33 0.92 -10.76
CA ASN A 134 12.46 1.00 -11.69
C ASN A 134 13.79 0.69 -10.98
N GLU A 135 14.88 0.65 -11.74
CA GLU A 135 16.21 0.33 -11.18
C GLU A 135 16.65 1.30 -10.06
N ARG A 136 16.39 2.60 -10.21
CA ARG A 136 16.73 3.61 -9.20
C ARG A 136 15.93 3.42 -7.92
N MET A 137 14.63 3.18 -8.02
CA MET A 137 13.77 2.93 -6.85
C MET A 137 14.10 1.60 -6.19
N ARG A 138 14.37 0.53 -6.95
CA ARG A 138 14.85 -0.74 -6.39
C ARG A 138 16.16 -0.57 -5.64
N HIS A 139 17.08 0.25 -6.17
CA HIS A 139 18.33 0.56 -5.49
C HIS A 139 18.08 1.24 -4.12
N LEU A 140 17.22 2.27 -4.08
CA LEU A 140 16.85 2.95 -2.83
C LEU A 140 16.20 2.01 -1.81
N ILE A 141 15.25 1.18 -2.24
CA ILE A 141 14.59 0.18 -1.39
C ILE A 141 15.61 -0.81 -0.83
N ASN A 142 16.54 -1.29 -1.65
CA ASN A 142 17.57 -2.23 -1.22
C ASN A 142 18.58 -1.59 -0.25
N ILE A 143 18.94 -0.32 -0.45
CA ILE A 143 19.78 0.41 0.50
C ILE A 143 19.06 0.58 1.84
N ALA A 144 17.78 0.95 1.83
CA ALA A 144 16.98 1.10 3.06
C ALA A 144 16.86 -0.24 3.80
N ARG A 145 16.55 -1.34 3.10
CA ARG A 145 16.53 -2.69 3.67
C ARG A 145 17.89 -3.09 4.24
N GLY A 146 18.97 -2.89 3.49
CA GLY A 146 20.32 -3.23 3.94
C GLY A 146 20.78 -2.40 5.14
N ALA A 147 20.43 -1.11 5.19
CA ALA A 147 20.72 -0.24 6.34
C ALA A 147 19.97 -0.73 7.58
N PHE A 148 18.70 -1.10 7.43
CA PHE A 148 17.91 -1.62 8.54
C PHE A 148 18.39 -3.00 9.00
N GLN A 149 18.70 -3.91 8.08
CA GLN A 149 19.30 -5.21 8.41
C GLN A 149 20.63 -5.07 9.16
N LYS A 150 21.50 -4.14 8.76
CA LYS A 150 22.76 -3.87 9.48
C LYS A 150 22.51 -3.42 10.91
N LYS A 151 21.49 -2.60 11.14
CA LYS A 151 21.07 -2.18 12.49
C LYS A 151 20.62 -3.37 13.34
N MET A 152 20.03 -4.39 12.73
CA MET A 152 19.57 -5.61 13.41
C MET A 152 20.60 -6.74 13.47
N ALA A 153 21.73 -6.63 12.77
CA ALA A 153 22.71 -7.73 12.66
C ALA A 153 23.30 -8.19 14.01
N GLY A 154 23.20 -7.36 15.06
CA GLY A 154 23.57 -7.73 16.43
C GLY A 154 22.54 -8.60 17.17
N ALA A 155 21.34 -8.82 16.62
CA ALA A 155 20.21 -9.48 17.28
C ALA A 155 19.98 -10.94 16.85
N GLY A 156 20.80 -11.49 15.95
CA GLY A 156 20.79 -12.91 15.58
C GLY A 156 20.35 -13.22 14.13
N PRO A 157 20.38 -14.50 13.72
CA PRO A 157 20.26 -14.94 12.33
C PRO A 157 18.85 -14.85 11.71
N SER A 158 17.80 -14.62 12.51
CA SER A 158 16.41 -14.41 12.05
C SER A 158 15.90 -13.05 12.55
N SER A 159 16.45 -11.96 12.01
CA SER A 159 16.05 -10.61 12.41
C SER A 159 14.70 -10.25 11.78
N SER A 160 13.62 -10.64 12.45
CA SER A 160 12.24 -10.26 12.12
C SER A 160 11.92 -8.86 12.65
N TYR A 161 11.02 -8.14 11.98
CA TYR A 161 10.61 -6.78 12.39
C TYR A 161 9.12 -6.53 12.16
N LEU A 162 8.60 -5.47 12.78
CA LEU A 162 7.23 -4.97 12.59
C LEU A 162 7.23 -3.70 11.76
N GLY A 163 6.30 -3.58 10.82
CA GLY A 163 6.03 -2.33 10.11
C GLY A 163 4.97 -1.51 10.85
N VAL A 164 5.22 -0.23 11.11
CA VAL A 164 4.26 0.68 11.72
C VAL A 164 4.08 1.88 10.80
N HIS A 165 2.83 2.21 10.48
CA HIS A 165 2.49 3.38 9.66
C HIS A 165 1.56 4.34 10.40
N ILE A 166 2.10 5.51 10.74
CA ILE A 166 1.38 6.60 11.40
C ILE A 166 0.99 7.64 10.36
N ARG A 167 -0.31 7.94 10.28
CA ARG A 167 -0.88 8.96 9.41
C ARG A 167 -1.55 10.02 10.28
N ARG A 168 -1.01 11.24 10.29
CA ARG A 168 -1.62 12.41 10.91
C ARG A 168 -2.16 13.33 9.82
N GLY A 169 -1.37 14.29 9.31
CA GLY A 169 -1.70 15.20 8.20
C GLY A 169 -3.21 15.46 7.97
N ASP A 170 -3.73 15.25 6.76
CA ASP A 170 -5.17 15.49 6.46
C ASP A 170 -6.15 14.36 6.86
N ARG A 171 -5.68 13.16 7.24
CA ARG A 171 -6.55 12.01 7.55
C ARG A 171 -6.70 11.84 9.05
N LYS A 172 -7.95 11.79 9.50
CA LYS A 172 -8.33 11.54 10.89
C LYS A 172 -8.77 10.08 11.07
N ALA A 173 -8.96 9.68 12.32
CA ALA A 173 -9.51 8.36 12.63
C ALA A 173 -10.90 8.18 11.98
N SER A 174 -11.14 6.98 11.47
CA SER A 174 -12.42 6.51 10.94
C SER A 174 -13.40 6.21 12.07
N SER A 175 -12.90 5.66 13.18
CA SER A 175 -13.75 5.21 14.28
C SER A 175 -14.47 6.36 14.94
N TRP A 176 -15.67 6.05 15.44
CA TRP A 176 -16.43 6.99 16.25
C TRP A 176 -15.70 7.35 17.56
N LYS A 177 -14.93 6.39 18.12
CA LYS A 177 -14.13 6.58 19.34
C LYS A 177 -13.19 7.78 19.26
N TYR A 178 -12.60 8.00 18.08
CA TYR A 178 -11.64 9.07 17.82
C TYR A 178 -12.17 10.08 16.80
N HIS A 179 -13.49 10.26 16.74
CA HIS A 179 -14.14 11.09 15.73
C HIS A 179 -13.57 12.51 15.69
N GLY A 180 -13.08 12.92 14.52
CA GLY A 180 -12.51 14.26 14.33
C GLY A 180 -11.10 14.47 14.92
N GLN A 181 -10.49 13.42 15.48
CA GLN A 181 -9.15 13.43 16.08
C GLN A 181 -8.20 12.45 15.35
N TYR A 182 -6.91 12.56 15.65
CA TYR A 182 -5.92 11.58 15.18
C TYR A 182 -5.91 10.36 16.09
N LEU A 183 -5.50 9.22 15.54
CA LEU A 183 -5.23 8.03 16.34
C LEU A 183 -4.06 8.32 17.30
N PRO A 184 -4.25 8.15 18.62
CA PRO A 184 -3.19 8.34 19.58
C PRO A 184 -2.02 7.36 19.38
N THR A 185 -0.78 7.79 19.62
CA THR A 185 0.40 6.92 19.47
C THR A 185 0.40 5.72 20.40
N PHE A 186 -0.21 5.85 21.58
CA PHE A 186 -0.28 4.74 22.54
C PHE A 186 -1.05 3.52 21.99
N GLU A 187 -2.03 3.72 21.09
CA GLU A 187 -2.75 2.61 20.45
C GLU A 187 -1.82 1.82 19.53
N TYR A 188 -0.94 2.51 18.79
CA TYR A 188 0.10 1.86 17.98
C TYR A 188 1.10 1.10 18.84
N VAL A 189 1.54 1.70 19.97
CA VAL A 189 2.47 1.05 20.91
C VAL A 189 1.84 -0.19 21.54
N SER A 190 0.57 -0.09 21.97
CA SER A 190 -0.17 -1.24 22.50
C SER A 190 -0.31 -2.35 21.46
N ALA A 191 -0.62 -2.00 20.20
CA ALA A 191 -0.71 -2.97 19.11
C ALA A 191 0.65 -3.65 18.82
N VAL A 192 1.77 -2.93 18.93
CA VAL A 192 3.13 -3.51 18.82
C VAL A 192 3.36 -4.54 19.91
N VAL A 193 3.10 -4.16 21.17
CA VAL A 193 3.30 -5.04 22.34
C VAL A 193 2.44 -6.30 22.26
N ASN A 194 1.19 -6.17 21.78
CA ASN A 194 0.27 -7.30 21.65
C ASN A 194 0.56 -8.19 20.43
N THR A 195 1.17 -7.65 19.38
CA THR A 195 1.43 -8.38 18.14
C THR A 195 2.74 -9.12 18.17
N TRP A 196 3.78 -8.54 18.76
CA TRP A 196 5.12 -9.12 18.76
C TRP A 196 5.19 -10.56 19.31
N PRO A 197 4.58 -10.90 20.46
CA PRO A 197 4.62 -12.26 21.00
C PRO A 197 3.94 -13.29 20.09
N ARG A 198 2.98 -12.87 19.25
CA ARG A 198 2.24 -13.75 18.33
C ARG A 198 3.05 -14.09 17.08
N VAL A 199 3.85 -13.14 16.62
CA VAL A 199 4.56 -13.24 15.33
C VAL A 199 6.05 -13.51 15.47
N SER A 200 6.62 -13.28 16.65
CA SER A 200 8.02 -13.59 16.92
C SER A 200 8.24 -15.10 16.76
N PRO A 201 9.24 -15.55 15.99
CA PRO A 201 9.60 -16.95 15.95
C PRO A 201 9.99 -17.43 17.36
N PRO A 202 9.63 -18.67 17.76
CA PRO A 202 10.04 -19.22 19.03
C PRO A 202 11.57 -19.27 19.09
N SER A 203 12.15 -18.70 20.14
CA SER A 203 13.59 -18.83 20.37
C SER A 203 13.93 -20.30 20.49
N THR A 204 14.89 -20.80 19.72
CA THR A 204 15.46 -22.15 19.91
C THR A 204 16.26 -22.26 21.21
N ALA A 205 16.41 -21.17 21.96
CA ALA A 205 16.94 -21.15 23.32
C ALA A 205 15.87 -21.55 24.34
N ASN A 206 16.30 -22.19 25.43
CA ASN A 206 15.49 -22.82 26.48
C ASN A 206 14.13 -22.13 26.75
N PRO A 207 13.04 -22.90 26.96
CA PRO A 207 11.69 -22.37 27.23
C PRO A 207 11.57 -21.46 28.48
N LEU A 208 12.62 -21.39 29.31
CA LEU A 208 12.69 -20.53 30.50
C LEU A 208 13.37 -19.18 30.26
N ASP A 209 14.04 -18.96 29.11
CA ASP A 209 14.72 -17.70 28.74
C ASP A 209 13.95 -16.91 27.67
N SER A 210 12.76 -17.36 27.28
CA SER A 210 11.93 -16.79 26.21
C SER A 210 11.20 -15.50 26.62
N ILE A 211 11.90 -14.55 27.22
CA ILE A 211 11.42 -13.15 27.23
C ILE A 211 11.45 -12.69 25.77
N PRO A 212 10.32 -12.26 25.18
CA PRO A 212 10.33 -11.73 23.83
C PRO A 212 11.30 -10.55 23.79
N SER A 213 12.43 -10.71 23.10
CA SER A 213 13.36 -9.62 22.84
C SER A 213 12.61 -8.47 22.20
N ASN A 214 12.83 -7.23 22.62
CA ASN A 214 12.08 -6.07 22.13
C ASN A 214 12.02 -6.05 20.58
N PRO A 215 10.83 -5.83 19.98
CA PRO A 215 10.67 -5.85 18.53
C PRO A 215 11.54 -4.78 17.87
N PHE A 216 12.14 -5.12 16.73
CA PHE A 216 12.59 -4.11 15.77
C PHE A 216 11.40 -3.58 14.99
N ILE A 217 11.38 -2.26 14.79
CA ILE A 217 10.24 -1.56 14.21
C ILE A 217 10.74 -0.70 13.05
N TYR A 218 10.16 -0.91 11.88
CA TYR A 218 10.22 0.08 10.81
C TYR A 218 9.05 1.04 10.96
N LEU A 219 9.33 2.32 11.16
CA LEU A 219 8.34 3.36 11.36
C LEU A 219 8.30 4.28 10.13
N ALA A 220 7.15 4.31 9.47
CA ALA A 220 6.81 5.35 8.52
C ALA A 220 5.79 6.29 9.14
N SER A 221 6.11 7.58 9.18
CA SER A 221 5.23 8.63 9.67
C SER A 221 5.26 9.79 8.69
N ASP A 222 4.09 10.36 8.43
CA ASP A 222 4.00 11.62 7.71
C ASP A 222 4.24 12.84 8.62
N SER A 223 4.26 12.68 9.94
CA SER A 223 4.47 13.75 10.92
C SER A 223 5.72 13.48 11.78
N PRO A 224 6.69 14.42 11.80
CA PRO A 224 7.84 14.35 12.71
C PRO A 224 7.43 14.31 14.19
N GLU A 225 6.34 14.98 14.56
CA GLU A 225 5.79 14.96 15.92
C GLU A 225 5.30 13.56 16.30
N GLY A 226 4.53 12.93 15.41
CA GLY A 226 4.05 11.56 15.61
C GLY A 226 5.19 10.55 15.71
N GLU A 227 6.26 10.75 14.93
CA GLU A 227 7.45 9.92 14.98
C GLU A 227 8.20 10.05 16.32
N ARG A 228 8.42 11.29 16.78
CA ARG A 228 9.07 11.55 18.09
C ARG A 228 8.26 10.98 19.25
N GLU A 229 6.95 11.21 19.24
CA GLU A 229 6.04 10.73 20.28
C GLU A 229 6.03 9.20 20.36
N PHE A 230 5.92 8.52 19.22
CA PHE A 230 6.00 7.05 19.16
C PHE A 230 7.37 6.55 19.62
N THR A 231 8.46 7.11 19.09
CA THR A 231 9.83 6.70 19.42
C THR A 231 10.17 6.91 20.89
N SER A 232 9.58 7.93 21.55
CA SER A 232 9.75 8.16 22.99
C SER A 232 9.04 7.13 23.88
N SER A 233 8.04 6.44 23.33
CA SER A 233 7.22 5.45 24.04
C SER A 233 7.72 4.02 23.83
N VAL A 234 8.71 3.80 22.97
CA VAL A 234 9.34 2.51 22.68
C VAL A 234 10.85 2.61 22.84
N HIS A 235 11.55 1.47 22.75
CA HIS A 235 13.02 1.48 22.73
C HIS A 235 13.52 2.09 21.41
N ALA A 236 13.91 3.36 21.44
CA ALA A 236 14.36 4.12 20.27
C ALA A 236 15.49 3.43 19.48
N GLU A 237 16.34 2.66 20.16
CA GLU A 237 17.40 1.86 19.55
C GLU A 237 16.88 0.82 18.56
N ASN A 238 15.64 0.35 18.73
CA ASN A 238 15.02 -0.66 17.88
C ASN A 238 14.14 -0.08 16.77
N VAL A 239 13.97 1.25 16.72
CA VAL A 239 13.18 1.93 15.70
C VAL A 239 14.08 2.36 14.55
N PHE A 240 13.61 2.14 13.32
CA PHE A 240 14.23 2.65 12.11
C PHE A 240 13.19 3.40 11.27
N SER A 241 13.54 4.60 10.83
CA SER A 241 12.74 5.45 9.94
C SER A 241 13.66 6.07 8.88
N LEU A 242 13.09 6.64 7.81
CA LEU A 242 13.89 7.39 6.84
C LEU A 242 14.57 8.60 7.48
N ALA A 243 13.87 9.33 8.36
CA ALA A 243 14.41 10.49 9.07
C ALA A 243 15.59 10.12 10.00
N GLY A 244 15.53 8.94 10.62
CA GLY A 244 16.59 8.40 11.47
C GLY A 244 17.72 7.67 10.72
N SER A 245 17.72 7.67 9.39
CA SER A 245 18.72 6.96 8.59
C SER A 245 20.07 7.69 8.58
N GLN A 246 21.16 6.93 8.73
CA GLN A 246 22.53 7.47 8.60
C GLN A 246 22.91 7.79 7.15
N ASN A 247 22.15 7.26 6.17
CA ASN A 247 22.40 7.55 4.77
C ASN A 247 21.73 8.89 4.39
N PRO A 248 22.51 9.90 3.96
CA PRO A 248 21.95 11.21 3.59
C PRO A 248 20.94 11.13 2.44
N GLU A 249 21.08 10.16 1.53
CA GLU A 249 20.13 9.97 0.43
C GLU A 249 18.75 9.51 0.94
N LEU A 250 18.72 8.65 1.97
CA LEU A 250 17.46 8.19 2.58
C LEU A 250 16.86 9.24 3.51
N ALA A 251 17.71 9.92 4.30
CA ALA A 251 17.26 10.99 5.19
C ALA A 251 16.63 12.16 4.43
N ALA A 252 17.15 12.48 3.23
CA ALA A 252 16.58 13.51 2.37
C ALA A 252 15.20 13.15 1.79
N LEU A 253 14.78 11.87 1.84
CA LEU A 253 13.47 11.42 1.39
C LEU A 253 12.41 11.44 2.50
N ALA A 254 12.80 11.68 3.75
CA ALA A 254 11.87 11.74 4.87
C ALA A 254 10.91 12.93 4.73
N SER A 255 9.66 12.75 5.18
CA SER A 255 8.66 13.82 5.13
C SER A 255 9.05 14.94 6.10
N PRO A 256 9.24 16.20 5.63
CA PRO A 256 9.59 17.30 6.51
C PRO A 256 8.39 17.78 7.34
N MET A 257 7.16 17.54 6.87
CA MET A 257 5.91 18.01 7.48
C MET A 257 4.78 16.99 7.26
N GLY A 258 3.70 17.14 8.03
CA GLY A 258 2.46 16.38 7.88
C GLY A 258 1.94 16.33 6.43
N TYR A 259 1.57 15.15 5.93
CA TYR A 259 1.05 15.04 4.58
C TYR A 259 -0.40 15.56 4.49
N VAL A 260 -0.57 16.73 3.87
CA VAL A 260 -1.86 17.34 3.57
C VAL A 260 -1.94 17.53 2.05
N GLN A 261 -2.93 16.92 1.38
CA GLN A 261 -3.01 16.95 -0.09
C GLN A 261 -3.02 18.38 -0.65
N SER A 262 -3.75 19.31 -0.02
CA SER A 262 -3.82 20.71 -0.49
C SER A 262 -2.50 21.47 -0.35
N GLU A 263 -1.65 21.09 0.59
CA GLU A 263 -0.31 21.68 0.79
C GLU A 263 0.70 21.01 -0.15
N PHE A 264 0.59 19.70 -0.33
CA PHE A 264 1.36 18.94 -1.32
C PHE A 264 1.15 19.50 -2.74
N ASP A 265 -0.10 19.83 -3.08
CA ASP A 265 -0.49 20.47 -4.35
C ASP A 265 0.14 21.88 -4.54
N GLN A 266 0.80 22.46 -3.53
CA GLN A 266 1.51 23.75 -3.61
C GLN A 266 3.04 23.62 -3.73
N LEU A 267 3.61 22.46 -3.38
CA LEU A 267 5.05 22.20 -3.45
C LEU A 267 5.56 22.27 -4.90
N ASN A 268 6.86 22.49 -5.10
CA ASN A 268 7.42 22.40 -6.45
C ASN A 268 7.52 20.93 -6.93
N LEU A 269 7.62 20.73 -8.25
CA LEU A 269 7.65 19.37 -8.81
C LEU A 269 8.82 18.51 -8.27
N PRO A 270 10.06 19.03 -8.13
CA PRO A 270 11.16 18.28 -7.51
C PRO A 270 10.86 17.80 -6.07
N GLU A 271 10.27 18.64 -5.22
CA GLU A 271 9.89 18.31 -3.85
C GLU A 271 8.80 17.24 -3.82
N ARG A 272 7.77 17.38 -4.65
CA ARG A 272 6.72 16.35 -4.78
C ARG A 272 7.30 15.03 -5.23
N ALA A 273 8.25 15.07 -6.16
CA ALA A 273 8.92 13.89 -6.64
C ALA A 273 9.75 13.21 -5.55
N ALA A 274 10.52 13.98 -4.78
CA ALA A 274 11.29 13.46 -3.65
C ALA A 274 10.39 12.82 -2.57
N ALA A 275 9.32 13.50 -2.16
CA ALA A 275 8.34 12.96 -1.21
C ALA A 275 7.66 11.68 -1.74
N THR A 276 7.39 11.61 -3.04
CA THR A 276 6.84 10.42 -3.70
C THR A 276 7.83 9.25 -3.64
N LYS A 277 9.14 9.49 -3.86
CA LYS A 277 10.18 8.45 -3.69
C LYS A 277 10.24 7.96 -2.24
N GLY A 278 10.21 8.87 -1.27
CA GLY A 278 10.18 8.53 0.16
C GLY A 278 9.01 7.61 0.51
N MET A 279 7.80 7.98 0.10
CA MET A 279 6.60 7.17 0.32
C MET A 279 6.67 5.78 -0.34
N ILE A 280 7.28 5.65 -1.52
CA ILE A 280 7.48 4.33 -2.16
C ILE A 280 8.43 3.46 -1.32
N VAL A 281 9.52 4.04 -0.81
CA VAL A 281 10.47 3.34 0.07
C VAL A 281 9.81 2.95 1.38
N ASP A 282 9.12 3.88 2.04
CA ASP A 282 8.37 3.63 3.27
C ASP A 282 7.34 2.53 3.09
N PHE A 283 6.55 2.57 2.01
CA PHE A 283 5.59 1.52 1.72
C PHE A 283 6.26 0.16 1.53
N ALA A 284 7.39 0.09 0.83
CA ALA A 284 8.13 -1.15 0.61
C ALA A 284 8.64 -1.80 1.91
N LEU A 285 9.08 -0.99 2.89
CA LEU A 285 9.58 -1.49 4.17
C LEU A 285 8.47 -1.75 5.19
N VAL A 286 7.44 -0.90 5.27
CA VAL A 286 6.28 -1.09 6.17
C VAL A 286 5.45 -2.31 5.81
N SER A 287 5.30 -2.60 4.52
CA SER A 287 4.38 -3.63 4.02
C SER A 287 5.06 -4.87 3.48
N GLY A 288 6.38 -4.80 3.20
CA GLY A 288 7.11 -5.87 2.53
C GLY A 288 6.92 -5.91 1.01
N MET A 289 6.19 -4.95 0.43
CA MET A 289 5.98 -4.90 -1.02
C MET A 289 7.31 -4.91 -1.79
N TRP A 290 7.36 -5.64 -2.91
CA TRP A 290 8.55 -5.79 -3.75
C TRP A 290 9.78 -6.38 -3.01
N ALA A 291 9.57 -7.10 -1.90
CA ALA A 291 10.59 -8.03 -1.40
C ALA A 291 10.72 -9.21 -2.36
N ALA A 292 11.95 -9.68 -2.57
CA ALA A 292 12.15 -10.98 -3.22
C ALA A 292 11.55 -12.10 -2.34
N ASP A 293 11.30 -13.27 -2.92
CA ASP A 293 10.78 -14.41 -2.16
C ASP A 293 11.72 -14.78 -1.01
N GLY A 294 11.18 -14.87 0.21
CA GLY A 294 11.98 -15.06 1.43
C GLY A 294 12.89 -13.87 1.79
N GLY A 295 12.70 -12.73 1.12
CA GLY A 295 13.44 -11.50 1.35
C GLY A 295 13.05 -10.80 2.65
N PHE A 296 13.84 -9.79 2.98
CA PHE A 296 13.67 -9.00 4.19
C PHE A 296 12.39 -8.16 4.14
N ALA A 297 11.39 -8.58 4.92
CA ALA A 297 10.03 -8.06 4.94
C ALA A 297 9.47 -8.10 6.37
N PRO A 298 8.46 -7.28 6.70
CA PRO A 298 7.90 -7.23 8.04
C PRO A 298 7.14 -8.51 8.34
N GLU A 299 7.14 -8.94 9.61
CA GLU A 299 6.32 -10.05 10.07
C GLU A 299 4.83 -9.69 10.08
N ALA A 300 4.55 -8.45 10.49
CA ALA A 300 3.23 -7.85 10.58
C ALA A 300 3.31 -6.33 10.36
N THR A 301 2.20 -5.74 9.93
CA THR A 301 2.04 -4.30 9.70
C THR A 301 0.93 -3.75 10.59
N ILE A 302 1.21 -2.68 11.33
CA ILE A 302 0.29 -2.00 12.25
C ILE A 302 0.00 -0.60 11.71
N CYS A 303 -1.28 -0.28 11.52
CA CYS A 303 -1.69 0.95 10.87
C CYS A 303 -3.18 1.30 11.12
N GLY A 304 -3.59 2.51 10.75
CA GLY A 304 -5.00 2.93 10.80
C GLY A 304 -5.72 2.85 9.45
N ILE A 305 -6.95 2.33 9.42
CA ILE A 305 -7.73 2.04 8.20
C ILE A 305 -8.03 3.26 7.32
N SER A 306 -7.99 4.47 7.87
CA SER A 306 -8.23 5.70 7.13
C SER A 306 -7.15 6.01 6.09
N SER A 307 -5.97 5.38 6.20
CA SER A 307 -4.85 5.51 5.27
C SER A 307 -4.88 4.44 4.17
N SER A 308 -4.73 4.86 2.92
CA SER A 308 -4.59 3.95 1.77
C SER A 308 -3.31 3.08 1.88
N VAL A 309 -2.27 3.57 2.57
CA VAL A 309 -1.05 2.80 2.88
C VAL A 309 -1.40 1.58 3.73
N CYS A 310 -2.26 1.79 4.74
CA CYS A 310 -2.71 0.71 5.62
C CYS A 310 -3.50 -0.34 4.84
N ARG A 311 -4.44 0.09 4.00
CA ARG A 311 -5.24 -0.83 3.18
C ARG A 311 -4.36 -1.63 2.24
N LEU A 312 -3.46 -0.98 1.51
CA LEU A 312 -2.57 -1.68 0.58
C LEU A 312 -1.53 -2.57 1.28
N SER A 313 -1.18 -2.34 2.54
CA SER A 313 -0.30 -3.27 3.26
C SER A 313 -0.92 -4.67 3.43
N ALA A 314 -2.25 -4.78 3.52
CA ALA A 314 -2.92 -6.08 3.52
C ALA A 314 -2.72 -6.84 2.19
N VAL A 315 -2.73 -6.12 1.06
CA VAL A 315 -2.40 -6.68 -0.27
C VAL A 315 -0.94 -7.13 -0.33
N ALA A 316 -0.03 -6.31 0.19
CA ALA A 316 1.40 -6.58 0.19
C ALA A 316 1.77 -7.84 1.00
N LEU A 317 1.22 -7.96 2.21
CA LEU A 317 1.40 -9.13 3.09
C LEU A 317 0.85 -10.40 2.45
N GLY A 318 -0.22 -10.25 1.66
CA GLY A 318 -0.95 -11.36 1.07
C GLY A 318 -2.09 -11.86 1.93
N TRP A 319 -3.06 -12.53 1.31
CA TRP A 319 -4.30 -12.94 1.94
C TRP A 319 -4.11 -13.67 3.27
N ASP A 320 -3.37 -14.78 3.26
CA ASP A 320 -3.27 -15.67 4.41
C ASP A 320 -2.49 -15.01 5.57
N ARG A 321 -1.44 -14.24 5.27
CA ARG A 321 -0.71 -13.49 6.30
C ARG A 321 -1.52 -12.31 6.83
N ALA A 322 -2.19 -11.56 5.96
CA ALA A 322 -2.94 -10.38 6.36
C ALA A 322 -4.09 -10.75 7.30
N PHE A 323 -4.87 -11.79 6.97
CA PHE A 323 -6.11 -12.11 7.66
C PHE A 323 -6.07 -13.38 8.54
N GLY A 324 -4.99 -14.15 8.50
CA GLY A 324 -4.88 -15.43 9.21
C GLY A 324 -5.80 -16.50 8.64
N GLU A 325 -6.09 -17.51 9.44
CA GLU A 325 -7.04 -18.58 9.09
C GLU A 325 -8.47 -18.10 9.29
N LEU A 326 -9.02 -17.42 8.27
CA LEU A 326 -10.38 -16.90 8.31
C LEU A 326 -11.40 -17.97 8.74
N GLY A 327 -12.31 -17.57 9.63
CA GLY A 327 -13.45 -18.40 10.03
C GLY A 327 -14.34 -18.77 8.83
N SER A 328 -15.21 -19.76 9.02
CA SER A 328 -16.13 -20.22 7.96
C SER A 328 -17.04 -19.11 7.42
N MET A 329 -17.36 -18.12 8.25
CA MET A 329 -18.19 -16.96 7.88
C MET A 329 -17.38 -15.76 7.37
N GLY A 330 -16.05 -15.90 7.27
CA GLY A 330 -15.15 -14.83 6.83
C GLY A 330 -14.75 -13.86 7.95
N ASP A 331 -14.87 -14.28 9.20
CA ASP A 331 -14.36 -13.56 10.37
C ASP A 331 -12.84 -13.60 10.39
N ILE A 332 -12.21 -12.47 10.74
CA ILE A 332 -10.76 -12.34 10.80
C ILE A 332 -10.21 -13.19 11.96
N ASP A 333 -9.13 -13.93 11.70
CA ASP A 333 -8.39 -14.59 12.76
C ASP A 333 -7.53 -13.57 13.52
N GLU A 334 -8.06 -13.10 14.64
CA GLU A 334 -7.40 -12.13 15.52
C GLU A 334 -6.05 -12.63 16.06
N THR A 335 -5.82 -13.95 16.09
CA THR A 335 -4.59 -14.54 16.60
C THR A 335 -3.51 -14.66 15.53
N GLY A 336 -3.85 -15.13 14.33
CA GLY A 336 -2.94 -15.32 13.21
C GLY A 336 -2.80 -14.13 12.27
N LYS A 337 -3.67 -13.11 12.35
CA LYS A 337 -3.56 -11.93 11.49
C LYS A 337 -2.26 -11.16 11.72
N ARG A 338 -1.64 -10.78 10.62
CA ARG A 338 -0.42 -9.95 10.57
C ARG A 338 -0.70 -8.56 10.00
N TRP A 339 -1.89 -8.31 9.49
CA TRP A 339 -2.37 -6.95 9.23
C TRP A 339 -3.20 -6.49 10.44
N VAL A 340 -2.65 -5.55 11.20
CA VAL A 340 -3.20 -5.10 12.49
C VAL A 340 -3.71 -3.67 12.33
N GLU A 341 -5.02 -3.60 12.08
CA GLU A 341 -5.78 -2.36 12.00
C GLU A 341 -6.21 -1.95 13.42
N ILE A 342 -5.90 -0.71 13.83
CA ILE A 342 -6.07 -0.25 15.22
C ILE A 342 -7.22 0.76 15.42
N ASP A 343 -7.85 1.24 14.35
CA ASP A 343 -8.88 2.27 14.41
C ASP A 343 -10.25 1.65 14.75
N GLU A 344 -10.66 0.65 13.98
CA GLU A 344 -11.94 -0.05 14.15
C GLU A 344 -11.77 -1.39 14.87
N HIS A 345 -10.54 -1.80 15.19
CA HIS A 345 -10.21 -3.07 15.86
C HIS A 345 -10.88 -4.31 15.22
N GLY A 346 -11.12 -4.30 13.91
CA GLY A 346 -11.82 -5.38 13.21
C GLY A 346 -13.34 -5.43 13.42
N THR A 347 -13.93 -4.48 14.15
CA THR A 347 -15.37 -4.42 14.47
C THR A 347 -16.25 -4.15 13.25
N ILE A 348 -15.73 -3.34 12.33
CA ILE A 348 -16.33 -3.18 11.01
C ILE A 348 -15.53 -4.10 10.11
N VAL A 349 -16.12 -5.21 9.65
CA VAL A 349 -15.64 -5.92 8.46
C VAL A 349 -15.75 -4.87 7.37
N PRO A 350 -14.66 -4.16 6.99
CA PRO A 350 -14.81 -3.08 6.07
C PRO A 350 -15.31 -3.75 4.79
N VAL A 351 -16.28 -3.13 4.13
CA VAL A 351 -16.41 -3.28 2.69
C VAL A 351 -15.08 -2.79 2.14
N TRP A 352 -14.06 -3.64 2.21
CA TRP A 352 -12.69 -3.23 2.02
C TRP A 352 -12.56 -3.02 0.54
N GLN A 353 -12.42 -1.75 0.18
CA GLN A 353 -12.08 -1.35 -1.17
C GLN A 353 -10.58 -1.06 -1.14
N PRO A 354 -9.77 -1.79 -1.93
CA PRO A 354 -8.33 -1.54 -2.02
C PRO A 354 -8.03 -0.08 -2.39
N PHE A 355 -8.97 0.53 -3.12
CA PHE A 355 -8.90 1.85 -3.69
C PHE A 355 -9.95 2.77 -3.05
N GLU A 356 -9.66 4.07 -3.05
CA GLU A 356 -10.62 5.08 -2.63
C GLU A 356 -11.39 5.56 -3.87
N LEU A 357 -12.69 5.30 -3.89
CA LEU A 357 -13.61 6.00 -4.78
C LEU A 357 -13.91 7.37 -4.16
N PHE A 358 -13.79 8.46 -4.92
CA PHE A 358 -14.04 9.82 -4.42
C PHE A 358 -15.29 9.88 -3.52
N ARG A 359 -15.15 10.58 -2.38
CA ARG A 359 -16.27 11.13 -1.61
C ARG A 359 -16.50 12.58 -2.00
#